data_AF-A0AB34YXA2-F1
#
_entry.id   AF-A0AB34YXA2-F1
#
_cell.length_a   1.000
_cell.length_b   1.000
_cell.length_c   1.000
_cell.angle_alpha   90.00
_cell.angle_beta   90.00
_cell.angle_gamma   90.00
#
_symmetry.space_group_name_H-M   'P 1'
#
loop_
_entity.id
_entity.type
_entity.pdbx_description
1 polymer ?
#
loop_
_entity_poly.entity_id
_entity_poly.type
_entity_poly.pdbx_seq_one_letter_code
_entity_poly.pdbx_strand_id
1 'polypeptide(L)'
;MPPLSSSTNLGDAFDLVATRPVAESTYANIVRLVHQAQESKAPSVRIADRFAVWFLLLTLLIAGLAWRLSGDRILLVVATPCPLILALPVAIISGMSRSASLGVFIKSGGAMEALAKVKTAVLDKTGTLTFGLARVIDMRVTNG
;
A
#
# COMPACT_ATOMS: atom_id res chain seq x y z
N MET A 1 4.27 34.13 -9.59
CA MET A 1 4.60 32.72 -9.90
C MET A 1 3.53 32.21 -10.86
N PRO A 2 3.87 31.61 -12.00
CA PRO A 2 2.85 31.12 -12.94
C PRO A 2 2.00 30.03 -12.27
N PRO A 3 0.67 30.02 -12.47
CA PRO A 3 -0.22 29.05 -11.88
C PRO A 3 0.08 27.64 -12.43
N LEU A 4 0.00 26.64 -11.55
CA LEU A 4 0.28 25.24 -11.88
C LEU A 4 -0.97 24.57 -12.46
N SER A 5 -0.76 23.53 -13.27
CA SER A 5 -1.84 22.62 -13.66
C SER A 5 -2.55 22.10 -12.41
N SER A 6 -3.89 22.14 -12.40
CA SER A 6 -4.82 21.81 -11.29
C SER A 6 -5.07 22.86 -10.20
N SER A 7 -4.55 24.09 -10.32
CA SER A 7 -4.93 25.17 -9.39
C SER A 7 -6.33 25.74 -9.68
N THR A 8 -7.08 26.10 -8.62
CA THR A 8 -8.36 26.82 -8.73
C THR A 8 -8.13 28.34 -8.72
N ASN A 9 -8.73 29.06 -9.66
CA ASN A 9 -8.74 30.53 -9.64
C ASN A 9 -9.84 31.03 -8.68
N LEU A 10 -9.47 31.85 -7.70
CA LEU A 10 -10.37 32.47 -6.73
C LEU A 10 -10.71 33.93 -7.06
N GLY A 11 -10.06 34.51 -8.08
CA GLY A 11 -10.25 35.90 -8.52
C GLY A 11 -10.88 35.98 -9.91
N ASP A 12 -10.72 37.15 -10.54
CA ASP A 12 -11.28 37.42 -11.87
C ASP A 12 -10.66 36.55 -12.96
N ALA A 13 -11.36 36.43 -14.09
CA ALA A 13 -10.89 35.69 -15.25
C ALA A 13 -9.65 36.37 -15.86
N PHE A 14 -8.68 35.57 -16.29
CA PHE A 14 -7.47 36.03 -16.95
C PHE A 14 -7.00 35.03 -17.99
N ASP A 15 -6.30 35.53 -19.01
CA ASP A 15 -5.73 34.69 -20.06
C ASP A 15 -4.48 33.96 -19.59
N LEU A 16 -4.36 32.69 -19.96
CA LEU A 16 -3.30 31.79 -19.54
C LEU A 16 -2.72 31.07 -20.74
N VAL A 17 -1.42 31.23 -20.97
CA VAL A 17 -0.69 30.50 -22.01
C VAL A 17 -0.04 29.27 -21.41
N ALA A 18 -0.35 28.09 -21.95
CA ALA A 18 0.28 26.85 -21.56
C ALA A 18 1.74 26.81 -22.05
N THR A 19 2.69 26.77 -21.12
CA THR A 19 4.14 26.75 -21.42
C THR A 19 4.75 25.35 -21.44
N ARG A 20 4.02 24.34 -20.95
CA ARG A 20 4.49 22.94 -20.86
C ARG A 20 3.47 21.97 -21.46
N PRO A 21 3.94 20.88 -22.08
CA PRO A 21 3.06 19.84 -22.60
C PRO A 21 2.33 19.08 -21.49
N VAL A 22 1.17 18.51 -21.82
CA VAL A 22 0.32 17.75 -20.88
C VAL A 22 1.07 16.62 -20.15
N ALA A 23 2.02 15.97 -20.83
CA ALA A 23 2.83 14.89 -20.27
C ALA A 23 3.75 15.30 -19.10
N GLU A 24 4.00 16.61 -18.94
CA GLU A 24 4.81 17.22 -17.88
C GLU A 24 3.95 17.97 -16.84
N SER A 25 2.62 17.86 -16.95
CA SER A 25 1.71 18.49 -15.99
C SER A 25 1.81 17.82 -14.60
N THR A 26 1.57 18.61 -13.56
CA THR A 26 1.45 18.11 -12.17
C THR A 26 0.43 16.98 -12.08
N TYR A 27 -0.68 17.10 -12.81
CA TYR A 27 -1.72 16.07 -12.88
C TYR A 27 -1.20 14.75 -13.47
N ALA A 28 -0.50 14.80 -14.61
CA ALA A 28 0.10 13.60 -15.21
C ALA A 28 1.09 12.92 -14.25
N ASN A 29 1.80 13.71 -13.44
CA ASN A 29 2.71 13.18 -12.42
C ASN A 29 1.94 12.47 -11.28
N ILE A 30 0.82 13.03 -10.83
CA ILE A 30 -0.08 12.38 -9.85
C ILE A 30 -0.61 11.06 -10.41
N VAL A 31 -1.07 11.03 -11.67
CA VAL A 31 -1.56 9.79 -12.30
C VAL A 31 -0.48 8.72 -12.36
N ARG A 32 0.76 9.08 -12.72
CA ARG A 32 1.91 8.13 -12.70
C ARG A 32 2.17 7.59 -11.30
N LEU A 33 2.16 8.46 -10.28
CA LEU A 33 2.36 8.05 -8.88
C LEU A 33 1.25 7.10 -8.41
N VAL A 34 0.00 7.34 -8.80
CA VAL A 34 -1.13 6.45 -8.49
C VAL A 34 -0.95 5.09 -9.16
N HIS A 35 -0.54 5.06 -10.43
CA HIS A 35 -0.32 3.80 -11.16
C HIS A 35 0.79 2.96 -10.53
N GLN A 36 1.92 3.59 -10.18
CA GLN A 36 3.04 2.94 -9.48
C GLN A 36 2.62 2.36 -8.12
N ALA A 37 1.74 3.06 -7.39
CA ALA A 37 1.24 2.57 -6.11
C ALA A 37 0.32 1.33 -6.27
N GLN A 38 -0.49 1.26 -7.33
CA GLN A 38 -1.40 0.12 -7.59
C GLN A 38 -0.68 -1.17 -7.96
N GLU A 39 0.48 -1.08 -8.63
CA GLU A 39 1.25 -2.27 -9.04
C GLU A 39 2.04 -2.93 -7.89
N SER A 40 2.07 -2.31 -6.71
CA SER A 40 2.84 -2.80 -5.57
C SER A 40 2.12 -3.92 -4.81
N LYS A 41 2.56 -5.16 -5.01
CA LYS A 41 2.23 -6.30 -4.13
C LYS A 41 3.08 -6.25 -2.86
N ALA A 42 2.51 -6.73 -1.75
CA ALA A 42 3.21 -6.83 -0.48
C ALA A 42 4.49 -7.70 -0.60
N PRO A 43 5.66 -7.24 -0.10
CA PRO A 43 6.91 -7.99 -0.23
C PRO A 43 6.86 -9.38 0.40
N SER A 44 6.17 -9.56 1.53
CA SER A 44 6.14 -10.85 2.21
C SER A 44 5.29 -11.89 1.46
N VAL A 45 4.23 -11.46 0.78
CA VAL A 45 3.42 -12.30 -0.11
C VAL A 45 4.28 -12.85 -1.26
N ARG A 46 5.18 -12.04 -1.82
CA ARG A 46 6.11 -12.51 -2.88
C ARG A 46 7.10 -13.57 -2.38
N ILE A 47 7.55 -13.45 -1.14
CA ILE A 47 8.45 -14.44 -0.51
C ILE A 47 7.68 -15.74 -0.25
N ALA A 48 6.46 -15.66 0.28
CA ALA A 48 5.61 -16.82 0.51
C ALA A 48 5.32 -17.59 -0.78
N ASP A 49 5.00 -16.91 -1.89
CA ASP A 49 4.81 -17.54 -3.20
C ASP A 49 6.07 -18.28 -3.68
N ARG A 50 7.26 -17.72 -3.46
CA ARG A 50 8.53 -18.38 -3.83
C ARG A 50 8.77 -19.63 -3.00
N PHE A 51 8.50 -19.60 -1.70
CA PHE A 51 8.59 -20.77 -0.84
C PHE A 51 7.56 -21.84 -1.22
N ALA A 52 6.34 -21.45 -1.59
CA ALA A 52 5.30 -22.37 -2.03
C ALA A 52 5.75 -23.20 -3.25
N VAL A 53 6.45 -22.59 -4.21
CA VAL A 53 7.01 -23.31 -5.38
C VAL A 53 8.06 -24.33 -4.96
N TRP A 54 8.99 -23.97 -4.05
CA TRP A 54 9.99 -24.91 -3.55
C TRP A 54 9.35 -26.08 -2.77
N PHE A 55 8.34 -25.78 -1.95
CA PHE A 55 7.61 -26.79 -1.18
C PHE A 55 6.85 -27.74 -2.11
N LEU A 56 6.22 -27.21 -3.17
CA LEU A 56 5.54 -28.02 -4.18
C LEU A 56 6.50 -28.99 -4.88
N LEU A 57 7.69 -28.52 -5.29
CA LEU A 57 8.70 -29.38 -5.90
C LEU A 57 9.18 -30.48 -4.93
N LEU A 58 9.42 -30.12 -3.67
CA LEU A 58 9.81 -31.10 -2.64
C LEU A 58 8.71 -32.14 -2.41
N THR A 59 7.46 -31.72 -2.31
CA THR A 59 6.30 -32.61 -2.17
C THR A 59 6.18 -33.56 -3.35
N LEU A 60 6.35 -33.06 -4.59
CA LEU A 60 6.34 -33.88 -5.80
C LEU A 60 7.48 -34.92 -5.82
N LEU A 61 8.68 -34.53 -5.38
CA LEU A 61 9.82 -35.43 -5.27
C LEU A 61 9.57 -36.55 -4.26
N ILE A 62 9.11 -36.21 -3.05
CA ILE A 62 8.82 -37.19 -2.00
C ILE A 62 7.68 -38.11 -2.43
N ALA A 63 6.62 -37.57 -3.02
CA ALA A 63 5.50 -38.37 -3.53
C ALA A 63 5.94 -39.31 -4.67
N GLY A 64 6.77 -38.84 -5.61
CA GLY A 64 7.32 -39.67 -6.68
C GLY A 64 8.22 -40.79 -6.14
N LEU A 65 9.04 -40.51 -5.14
CA LEU A 65 9.92 -41.49 -4.50
C LEU A 65 9.11 -42.56 -3.75
N ALA A 66 8.08 -42.13 -3.01
CA ALA A 66 7.18 -43.02 -2.30
C ALA A 66 6.37 -43.91 -3.24
N TRP A 67 5.88 -43.35 -4.37
CA TRP A 67 5.18 -44.13 -5.38
C TRP A 67 6.08 -45.21 -5.99
N ARG A 68 7.35 -44.89 -6.27
CA ARG A 68 8.33 -45.84 -6.80
C ARG A 68 8.64 -46.99 -5.83
N LEU A 69 8.59 -46.74 -4.53
CA LEU A 69 8.92 -47.72 -3.49
C LEU A 69 7.70 -48.54 -3.03
N SER A 70 6.52 -47.92 -2.93
CA SER A 70 5.34 -48.51 -2.29
C SER A 70 4.21 -48.87 -3.25
N GLY A 71 4.20 -48.37 -4.49
CA GLY A 71 3.15 -48.63 -5.49
C GLY A 71 1.79 -47.97 -5.22
N ASP A 72 1.57 -47.40 -4.03
CA ASP A 72 0.28 -46.92 -3.55
C ASP A 72 0.14 -45.38 -3.65
N ARG A 73 -1.03 -44.87 -4.06
CA ARG A 73 -1.23 -43.44 -4.43
C ARG A 73 -1.58 -42.51 -3.27
N ILE A 74 -1.72 -43.05 -2.06
CA ILE A 74 -2.36 -42.37 -0.92
C ILE A 74 -1.50 -41.22 -0.36
N LEU A 75 -0.17 -41.26 -0.52
CA LEU A 75 0.74 -40.25 0.04
C LEU A 75 0.57 -38.85 -0.56
N LEU A 76 0.02 -38.73 -1.78
CA LEU A 76 -0.14 -37.46 -2.49
C LEU A 76 -1.17 -36.54 -1.80
N VAL A 77 -2.13 -37.09 -1.06
CA VAL A 77 -3.25 -36.34 -0.46
C VAL A 77 -2.85 -35.61 0.82
N VAL A 78 -1.93 -36.19 1.62
CA VAL A 78 -1.57 -35.66 2.94
C VAL A 78 -0.65 -34.44 2.87
N ALA A 79 0.12 -34.28 1.78
CA ALA A 79 1.15 -33.26 1.67
C ALA A 79 0.68 -31.93 1.05
N THR A 80 -0.63 -31.67 0.98
CA THR A 80 -1.17 -30.46 0.38
C THR A 80 -1.00 -29.26 1.34
N PRO A 81 -0.13 -28.27 1.05
CA PRO A 81 0.18 -27.19 1.99
C PRO A 81 -0.90 -26.09 2.05
N CYS A 82 -2.16 -26.42 1.75
CA CYS A 82 -3.28 -25.46 1.72
C CYS A 82 -3.37 -24.56 2.96
N PRO A 83 -3.21 -25.08 4.20
CA PRO A 83 -3.25 -24.22 5.40
C PRO A 83 -2.10 -23.21 5.42
N LEU A 84 -0.91 -23.62 4.97
CA LEU A 84 0.29 -22.77 4.98
C LEU A 84 0.18 -21.65 3.94
N ILE A 85 -0.32 -21.95 2.74
CA ILE A 85 -0.50 -20.97 1.66
C ILE A 85 -1.56 -19.93 2.04
N LEU A 86 -2.65 -20.35 2.68
CA LEU A 86 -3.78 -19.46 3.00
C LEU A 86 -3.57 -18.67 4.29
N ALA A 87 -2.68 -19.07 5.19
CA ALA A 87 -2.47 -18.40 6.46
C ALA A 87 -2.14 -16.91 6.31
N LEU A 88 -1.24 -16.57 5.39
CA LEU A 88 -0.77 -15.20 5.18
C LEU A 88 -1.86 -14.25 4.64
N PRO A 89 -2.56 -14.55 3.52
CA PRO A 89 -3.62 -13.67 3.03
C PRO A 89 -4.78 -13.56 4.01
N VAL A 90 -5.16 -14.64 4.70
CA VAL A 90 -6.20 -14.60 5.73
C VAL A 90 -5.80 -13.66 6.86
N ALA A 91 -4.58 -13.76 7.38
CA ALA A 91 -4.09 -12.88 8.45
C ALA A 91 -4.12 -11.39 8.04
N ILE A 92 -3.67 -11.07 6.83
CA ILE A 92 -3.67 -9.69 6.31
C ILE A 92 -5.11 -9.17 6.15
N ILE A 93 -6.01 -9.94 5.54
CA ILE A 93 -7.40 -9.53 5.31
C ILE A 93 -8.15 -9.36 6.64
N SER A 94 -7.98 -10.31 7.58
CA SER A 94 -8.56 -10.21 8.92
C SER A 94 -8.02 -8.99 9.68
N GLY A 95 -6.71 -8.71 9.58
CA GLY A 95 -6.09 -7.53 10.18
C GLY A 95 -6.62 -6.21 9.59
N MET A 96 -6.78 -6.13 8.27
CA MET A 96 -7.35 -4.96 7.61
C MET A 96 -8.82 -4.75 8.01
N SER A 97 -9.62 -5.83 8.05
CA SER A 97 -11.02 -5.78 8.50
C SER A 97 -11.14 -5.27 9.93
N ARG A 98 -10.28 -5.77 10.83
CA ARG A 98 -10.23 -5.30 12.23
C ARG A 98 -9.77 -3.85 12.36
N SER A 99 -8.90 -3.37 11.48
CA SER A 99 -8.45 -1.98 11.49
C SER A 99 -9.55 -1.04 10.98
N ALA A 100 -10.28 -1.46 9.95
CA ALA A 100 -11.40 -0.71 9.41
C ALA A 100 -12.54 -0.53 10.42
N SER A 101 -12.83 -1.54 11.25
CA SER A 101 -13.81 -1.42 12.34
C SER A 101 -13.38 -0.46 13.45
N LEU A 102 -12.10 -0.06 13.49
CA LEU A 102 -11.55 0.97 14.38
C LEU A 102 -11.39 2.34 13.69
N GLY A 103 -11.92 2.50 12.47
CA GLY A 103 -11.83 3.75 11.71
C GLY A 103 -10.50 3.96 10.98
N VAL A 104 -9.64 2.94 10.90
CA VAL A 104 -8.35 2.99 10.20
C VAL A 104 -8.47 2.33 8.83
N PHE A 105 -8.36 3.12 7.76
CA PHE A 105 -8.45 2.61 6.39
C PHE A 105 -7.06 2.26 5.84
N ILE A 106 -6.83 0.96 5.59
CA ILE A 106 -5.58 0.44 5.03
C ILE A 106 -5.81 0.06 3.57
N LYS A 107 -5.14 0.76 2.65
CA LYS A 107 -5.39 0.65 1.19
C LYS A 107 -4.88 -0.66 0.56
N SER A 108 -3.90 -1.33 1.17
CA SER A 108 -3.35 -2.58 0.65
C SER A 108 -2.65 -3.42 1.74
N GLY A 109 -2.51 -4.72 1.50
CA GLY A 109 -1.72 -5.61 2.39
C GLY A 109 -0.25 -5.20 2.49
N GLY A 110 0.32 -4.64 1.43
CA GLY A 110 1.70 -4.11 1.45
C GLY A 110 1.85 -2.92 2.38
N ALA A 111 0.84 -2.03 2.43
CA ALA A 111 0.81 -0.94 3.40
C ALA A 111 0.73 -1.47 4.84
N MET A 112 -0.04 -2.54 5.08
CA MET A 112 -0.12 -3.17 6.40
C MET A 112 1.22 -3.79 6.85
N GLU A 113 1.91 -4.48 5.95
CA GLU A 113 3.26 -5.03 6.22
C GLU A 113 4.31 -3.93 6.45
N ALA A 114 4.25 -2.85 5.66
CA ALA A 114 5.14 -1.71 5.84
C ALA A 114 4.89 -1.06 7.20
N LEU A 115 3.62 -0.82 7.55
CA LEU A 115 3.20 -0.25 8.82
C LEU A 115 3.68 -1.08 10.01
N ALA A 116 3.64 -2.41 9.92
CA ALA A 116 4.16 -3.31 10.96
C ALA A 116 5.67 -3.15 11.24
N LYS A 117 6.43 -2.55 10.31
CA LYS A 117 7.87 -2.29 10.45
C LYS A 117 8.19 -0.83 10.80
N VAL A 118 7.21 0.07 10.76
CA VAL A 118 7.41 1.49 11.06
C VAL A 118 7.79 1.66 12.53
N LYS A 119 8.88 2.38 12.78
CA LYS A 119 9.33 2.77 14.13
C LYS A 119 9.20 4.25 14.41
N THR A 120 8.96 5.05 13.37
CA THR A 120 8.97 6.50 13.44
C THR A 120 7.85 7.03 12.57
N ALA A 121 7.01 7.88 13.15
CA ALA A 121 5.96 8.58 12.44
C ALA A 121 6.34 10.06 12.31
N VAL A 122 6.28 10.58 11.10
CA VAL A 122 6.40 12.01 10.83
C VAL A 122 5.01 12.50 10.46
N LEU A 123 4.49 13.45 11.22
CA LEU A 123 3.14 13.99 11.05
C LEU A 123 3.22 15.36 10.41
N ASP A 124 2.37 15.63 9.43
CA ASP A 124 2.20 16.98 8.92
C ASP A 124 1.48 17.84 9.98
N LYS A 125 1.78 19.14 10.03
CA LYS A 125 1.20 20.04 11.04
C LYS A 125 -0.19 20.52 10.61
N THR A 126 -0.29 21.05 9.39
CA THR A 126 -1.50 21.68 8.87
C THR A 126 -2.49 20.61 8.44
N GLY A 127 -3.71 20.63 8.99
CA GLY A 127 -4.76 19.67 8.62
C GLY A 127 -4.64 18.26 9.22
N THR A 128 -3.53 17.93 9.90
CA THR A 128 -3.39 16.68 10.67
C THR A 128 -3.33 16.96 12.17
N LEU A 129 -2.32 17.70 12.66
CA LEU A 129 -2.22 18.08 14.07
C LEU A 129 -3.08 19.30 14.42
N THR A 130 -3.37 20.13 13.42
CA THR A 130 -4.12 21.37 13.56
C THR A 130 -5.31 21.38 12.63
N PHE A 131 -6.37 22.10 13.01
CA PHE A 131 -7.61 22.19 12.23
C PHE A 131 -7.46 22.94 10.89
N GLY A 132 -6.25 23.39 10.51
CA GLY A 132 -6.01 24.12 9.26
C GLY A 132 -6.64 25.52 9.21
N LEU A 133 -7.20 25.99 10.34
CA LEU A 133 -7.85 27.29 10.45
C LEU A 133 -6.90 28.28 11.11
N ALA A 134 -6.63 29.40 10.43
CA ALA A 134 -5.90 30.51 11.03
C ALA A 134 -6.78 31.21 12.06
N ARG A 135 -6.27 31.38 13.28
CA ARG A 135 -6.91 32.14 14.36
C ARG A 135 -5.90 33.09 14.96
N VAL A 136 -6.29 34.35 15.14
CA VAL A 136 -5.51 35.32 15.92
C VAL A 136 -5.56 34.87 17.39
N ILE A 137 -4.40 34.59 17.98
CA ILE A 137 -4.29 34.11 19.36
C ILE A 137 -3.71 35.15 20.33
N ASP A 138 -2.98 36.14 19.81
CA ASP A 138 -2.38 37.21 20.58
C ASP A 138 -2.24 38.44 19.67
N MET A 139 -2.41 39.62 20.23
CA MET A 139 -2.13 40.89 19.57
C MET A 139 -1.42 41.78 20.58
N ARG A 140 -0.12 41.97 20.37
CA ARG A 140 0.69 42.84 21.22
C ARG A 140 0.78 44.22 20.61
N VAL A 141 0.20 45.19 21.29
CA VAL A 141 0.33 46.60 20.95
C VAL A 141 1.41 47.20 21.84
N THR A 142 2.45 47.77 21.23
CA THR A 142 3.41 48.63 21.94
C THR A 142 2.89 50.06 21.82
N ASN A 143 2.55 50.65 22.96
CA ASN A 143 2.36 52.09 23.04
C ASN A 143 3.76 52.73 23.14
N GLY A 144 4.02 53.73 22.30
CA GLY A 144 5.16 54.61 22.47
C GLY A 144 5.09 55.36 23.79
#